data_AF-A0A355F4N0-F1
#
_entry.id   AF-A0A355F4N0-F1
#
_cell.length_a   1.000
_cell.length_b   1.000
_cell.length_c   1.000
_cell.angle_alpha   90.00
_cell.angle_beta   90.00
_cell.angle_gamma   90.00
#
_symmetry.space_group_name_H-M   'P 1'
#
loop_
_entity.id
_entity.type
_entity.pdbx_description
1 polymer ?
#
loop_
_entity_poly.entity_id
_entity_poly.type
_entity_poly.pdbx_seq_one_letter_code
_entity_poly.pdbx_strand_id
1 'polypeptide(L)'
;MMRRSTIGGPRTMPRLSRCSFILGSLLLLGGARASSAQPFGHWLSFGPGYPTAHGYVEIPHAAALNPTDRFTFEAWVSLSSATSGEDCRSIAGKGYRQAWWIGVCLESGQPVLRSYLQGEASRRDGGIVPRDVWTHIAVTFDGTTRRHYINGEEAASFTESGPLGTGNAPLRLGSDVSWEHTPTGLIDEVRLWNVARTTGELRGALNTPITSAQPGLVGLWSLNLTTDDSVGGHHGALAGTGPRYDGFPGGIPDCGASTATTLCLNGEFQVQAFWRTNPVPGSPTDGQAQVAGCPNTGSGLFWFFSADNWEVMVKAINGCALNNRNWIFSAATTNVFYRLEVLDVLAGLQKIYFNYPGPPAPAVTDTSAFASCP
;
A
#
# COMPACT_ATOMS: atom_id res chain seq x y z
N MET A 1 -43.48 42.04 53.29
CA MET A 1 -43.88 42.48 51.93
C MET A 1 -42.83 41.98 50.94
N MET A 2 -43.14 40.98 50.11
CA MET A 2 -42.15 40.40 49.18
C MET A 2 -41.87 41.34 48.00
N ARG A 3 -40.61 41.37 47.53
CA ARG A 3 -40.28 41.76 46.15
C ARG A 3 -39.55 40.60 45.47
N ARG A 4 -39.83 40.42 44.18
CA ARG A 4 -39.48 39.22 43.41
C ARG A 4 -38.06 39.27 42.85
N SER A 5 -37.49 38.08 42.64
CA SER A 5 -36.42 37.87 41.66
C SER A 5 -36.91 38.20 40.25
N THR A 6 -36.01 38.71 39.41
CA THR A 6 -36.18 38.78 37.94
C THR A 6 -34.94 38.22 37.25
N ILE A 7 -35.11 37.06 36.62
CA ILE A 7 -34.14 36.43 35.71
C ILE A 7 -34.60 36.75 34.29
N GLY A 8 -33.67 37.02 33.38
CA GLY A 8 -33.94 36.96 31.94
C GLY A 8 -33.46 38.16 31.14
N GLY A 9 -32.36 37.96 30.41
CA GLY A 9 -31.99 38.75 29.23
C GLY A 9 -31.39 37.77 28.20
N PRO A 10 -31.97 37.60 27.01
CA PRO A 10 -31.50 36.58 26.07
C PRO A 10 -30.15 37.00 25.47
N ARG A 11 -29.09 36.26 25.78
CA ARG A 11 -27.85 36.33 24.98
C ARG A 11 -28.15 35.77 23.60
N THR A 12 -27.97 36.59 22.57
CA THR A 12 -28.04 36.18 21.18
C THR A 12 -26.95 35.15 20.89
N MET A 13 -27.36 33.93 20.50
CA MET A 13 -26.41 32.96 19.96
C MET A 13 -25.81 33.50 18.66
N PRO A 14 -24.49 33.35 18.40
CA PRO A 14 -23.97 33.56 17.06
C PRO A 14 -24.64 32.56 16.11
N ARG A 15 -25.00 33.01 14.91
CA ARG A 15 -25.61 32.14 13.91
C ARG A 15 -24.63 31.02 13.53
N LEU A 16 -25.09 29.77 13.58
CA LEU A 16 -24.41 28.65 12.95
C LEU A 16 -24.16 28.99 11.48
N SER A 17 -22.89 29.14 11.09
CA SER A 17 -22.52 29.31 9.69
C SER A 17 -22.84 28.02 8.95
N ARG A 18 -23.78 28.08 8.01
CA ARG A 18 -24.05 26.96 7.13
C ARG A 18 -22.91 26.88 6.11
N CYS A 19 -22.06 25.86 6.20
CA CYS A 19 -21.08 25.52 5.17
C CYS A 19 -21.85 25.14 3.89
N SER A 20 -22.16 26.11 3.04
CA SER A 20 -22.74 25.87 1.72
C SER A 20 -21.68 25.27 0.81
N PHE A 21 -21.80 23.97 0.50
CA PHE A 21 -21.03 23.36 -0.57
C PHE A 21 -21.46 23.98 -1.91
N ILE A 22 -20.62 24.89 -2.43
CA ILE A 22 -20.79 25.43 -3.77
C ILE A 22 -20.41 24.33 -4.75
N LEU A 23 -21.35 23.91 -5.62
CA LEU A 23 -21.03 23.09 -6.78
C LEU A 23 -20.23 23.94 -7.78
N GLY A 24 -18.91 23.97 -7.60
CA GLY A 24 -17.98 24.52 -8.58
C GLY A 24 -18.02 23.69 -9.87
N SER A 25 -18.00 24.36 -11.02
CA SER A 25 -18.10 23.72 -12.33
C SER A 25 -16.95 22.74 -12.56
N LEU A 26 -17.30 21.48 -12.88
CA LEU A 26 -16.34 20.40 -13.03
C LEU A 26 -15.51 20.58 -14.32
N LEU A 27 -14.25 21.03 -14.19
CA LEU A 27 -13.27 20.84 -15.25
C LEU A 27 -12.94 19.34 -15.32
N LEU A 28 -13.40 18.68 -16.39
CA LEU A 28 -13.07 17.29 -16.69
C LEU A 28 -11.63 17.18 -17.21
N LEU A 29 -10.67 17.34 -16.30
CA LEU A 29 -9.32 16.81 -16.48
C LEU A 29 -9.41 15.28 -16.47
N GLY A 30 -9.47 14.68 -17.66
CA GLY A 30 -9.39 13.24 -17.87
C GLY A 30 -8.00 12.68 -17.60
N GLY A 31 -7.49 12.87 -16.37
CA GLY A 31 -6.31 12.18 -15.88
C GLY A 31 -6.60 10.71 -15.61
N ALA A 32 -5.60 9.84 -15.78
CA ALA A 32 -5.70 8.47 -15.31
C ALA A 32 -5.92 8.43 -13.79
N ARG A 33 -6.59 7.38 -13.30
CA ARG A 33 -6.76 7.18 -11.84
C ARG A 33 -5.39 7.22 -11.17
N ALA A 34 -5.21 8.13 -10.22
CA ALA A 34 -4.04 8.11 -9.34
C ALA A 34 -4.06 6.77 -8.58
N SER A 35 -3.08 5.92 -8.85
CA SER A 35 -2.90 4.67 -8.11
C SER A 35 -2.50 5.02 -6.68
N SER A 36 -3.35 4.65 -5.71
CA SER A 36 -3.29 5.20 -4.35
C SER A 36 -2.34 4.42 -3.43
N ALA A 37 -1.26 5.11 -3.06
CA ALA A 37 -0.44 4.94 -1.86
C ALA A 37 0.61 3.82 -1.74
N GLN A 38 1.88 4.24 -1.81
CA GLN A 38 3.02 3.58 -1.17
C GLN A 38 4.14 4.59 -0.87
N PRO A 39 5.04 4.36 0.10
CA PRO A 39 5.91 5.42 0.63
C PRO A 39 7.32 5.59 0.01
N PHE A 40 7.65 4.92 -1.10
CA PHE A 40 9.06 4.72 -1.51
C PHE A 40 9.60 5.61 -2.65
N GLY A 41 8.76 6.44 -3.26
CA GLY A 41 9.17 7.42 -4.29
C GLY A 41 8.75 7.01 -5.70
N HIS A 42 9.71 6.57 -6.53
CA HIS A 42 9.45 6.01 -7.86
C HIS A 42 9.33 4.50 -7.82
N TRP A 43 8.61 3.94 -8.78
CA TRP A 43 8.32 2.50 -8.90
C TRP A 43 8.35 2.03 -10.35
N LEU A 44 8.38 0.71 -10.55
CA LEU A 44 8.29 0.12 -11.88
C LEU A 44 6.84 -0.03 -12.33
N SER A 45 6.54 0.61 -13.45
CA SER A 45 5.22 0.66 -14.09
C SER A 45 5.22 -0.16 -15.37
N PHE A 46 4.29 -1.10 -15.47
CA PHE A 46 4.15 -2.01 -16.60
C PHE A 46 2.96 -1.57 -17.46
N GLY A 47 3.18 -1.55 -18.78
CA GLY A 47 2.15 -1.23 -19.78
C GLY A 47 1.01 -2.27 -19.85
N PRO A 48 0.04 -2.10 -20.76
CA PRO A 48 -1.02 -3.08 -20.97
C PRO A 48 -0.43 -4.45 -21.35
N GLY A 49 -0.61 -5.43 -20.46
CA GLY A 49 -0.03 -6.76 -20.55
C GLY A 49 -0.88 -7.77 -21.33
N TYR A 50 -0.15 -8.65 -22.02
CA TYR A 50 -0.53 -9.88 -22.72
C TYR A 50 -1.78 -9.90 -23.65
N PRO A 51 -1.66 -10.28 -24.94
CA PRO A 51 -0.43 -10.50 -25.72
C PRO A 51 0.05 -9.20 -26.40
N THR A 52 0.65 -8.31 -25.61
CA THR A 52 1.61 -7.29 -26.04
C THR A 52 2.52 -6.94 -24.85
N ALA A 53 3.69 -6.34 -25.12
CA ALA A 53 4.63 -5.87 -24.09
C ALA A 53 5.12 -6.97 -23.09
N HIS A 54 5.98 -7.90 -23.55
CA HIS A 54 6.64 -8.93 -22.72
C HIS A 54 7.80 -8.33 -21.90
N GLY A 55 7.55 -7.29 -21.11
CA GLY A 55 8.61 -6.55 -20.42
C GLY A 55 8.72 -6.87 -18.93
N TYR A 56 9.95 -7.08 -18.46
CA TYR A 56 10.25 -7.50 -17.09
C TYR A 56 11.62 -7.00 -16.64
N VAL A 57 11.89 -7.06 -15.34
CA VAL A 57 13.28 -7.05 -14.84
C VAL A 57 13.79 -8.48 -14.94
N GLU A 58 14.90 -8.73 -15.63
CA GLU A 58 15.62 -10.01 -15.56
C GLU A 58 16.82 -9.89 -14.62
N ILE A 59 16.84 -10.74 -13.60
CA ILE A 59 17.90 -10.86 -12.61
C ILE A 59 18.61 -12.19 -12.87
N PRO A 60 19.93 -12.19 -13.16
CA PRO A 60 20.68 -13.41 -13.45
C PRO A 60 20.52 -14.48 -12.36
N HIS A 61 20.63 -15.75 -12.76
CA HIS A 61 20.57 -16.83 -11.79
C HIS A 61 21.72 -16.74 -10.77
N ALA A 62 21.36 -16.69 -9.49
CA ALA A 62 22.24 -16.99 -8.36
C ALA A 62 21.58 -18.03 -7.45
N ALA A 63 22.41 -18.83 -6.76
CA ALA A 63 21.95 -19.87 -5.85
C ALA A 63 21.17 -19.31 -4.64
N ALA A 64 21.55 -18.13 -4.13
CA ALA A 64 20.86 -17.48 -3.02
C ALA A 64 19.40 -17.11 -3.34
N LEU A 65 19.06 -16.88 -4.62
CA LEU A 65 17.70 -16.65 -5.09
C LEU A 65 16.82 -17.93 -5.09
N ASN A 66 17.38 -19.07 -4.67
CA ASN A 66 16.65 -20.29 -4.33
C ASN A 66 16.76 -20.56 -2.81
N PRO A 67 16.00 -19.87 -1.92
CA PRO A 67 15.90 -20.28 -0.52
C PRO A 67 15.37 -21.72 -0.41
N THR A 68 15.94 -22.53 0.49
CA THR A 68 15.62 -23.97 0.61
C THR A 68 14.77 -24.32 1.83
N ASP A 69 15.02 -23.65 2.96
CA ASP A 69 14.56 -24.09 4.29
C ASP A 69 13.46 -23.17 4.88
N ARG A 70 13.52 -21.89 4.52
CA ARG A 70 12.63 -20.78 4.91
C ARG A 70 12.64 -19.75 3.80
N PHE A 71 11.56 -18.99 3.66
CA PHE A 71 11.38 -18.03 2.57
C PHE A 71 10.48 -16.89 3.05
N THR A 72 10.76 -15.67 2.60
CA THR A 72 9.75 -14.61 2.51
C THR A 72 9.95 -13.89 1.20
N PHE A 73 8.89 -13.79 0.40
CA PHE A 73 8.78 -12.79 -0.65
C PHE A 73 7.81 -11.72 -0.18
N GLU A 74 8.15 -10.46 -0.36
CA GLU A 74 7.23 -9.33 -0.17
C GLU A 74 7.45 -8.28 -1.27
N ALA A 75 6.39 -7.55 -1.60
CA ALA A 75 6.41 -6.45 -2.56
C ALA A 75 5.23 -5.51 -2.32
N TRP A 76 5.35 -4.25 -2.73
CA TRP A 76 4.19 -3.39 -2.96
C TRP A 76 3.71 -3.58 -4.40
N VAL A 77 2.40 -3.69 -4.60
CA VAL A 77 1.80 -3.78 -5.95
C VAL A 77 0.50 -3.00 -6.06
N SER A 78 0.26 -2.39 -7.23
CA SER A 78 -1.05 -1.87 -7.66
C SER A 78 -1.38 -2.41 -9.05
N LEU A 79 -2.18 -3.46 -9.10
CA LEU A 79 -2.55 -4.12 -10.36
C LEU A 79 -3.85 -3.55 -10.93
N SER A 80 -3.85 -3.21 -12.23
CA SER A 80 -4.98 -2.50 -12.84
C SER A 80 -6.27 -3.30 -12.85
N SER A 81 -7.42 -2.65 -12.67
CA SER A 81 -8.76 -3.27 -12.80
C SER A 81 -9.12 -3.66 -14.24
N ALA A 82 -8.40 -3.15 -15.24
CA ALA A 82 -8.57 -3.58 -16.63
C ALA A 82 -8.09 -5.03 -16.81
N THR A 83 -8.81 -5.81 -17.62
CA THR A 83 -8.51 -7.21 -17.93
C THR A 83 -8.54 -7.46 -19.44
N SER A 84 -7.60 -8.28 -19.93
CA SER A 84 -7.44 -8.63 -21.34
C SER A 84 -6.94 -10.07 -21.45
N GLY A 85 -7.87 -11.03 -21.52
CA GLY A 85 -7.53 -12.46 -21.56
C GLY A 85 -7.37 -13.07 -20.16
N GLU A 86 -6.36 -13.93 -19.98
CA GLU A 86 -6.15 -14.65 -18.71
C GLU A 86 -5.57 -13.72 -17.64
N ASP A 87 -6.37 -13.43 -16.62
CA ASP A 87 -6.01 -12.50 -15.54
C ASP A 87 -5.23 -13.17 -14.40
N CYS A 88 -4.10 -13.81 -14.76
CA CYS A 88 -3.11 -14.40 -13.86
C CYS A 88 -1.76 -13.70 -14.03
N ARG A 89 -1.52 -12.64 -13.26
CA ARG A 89 -0.40 -11.71 -13.46
C ARG A 89 0.80 -12.07 -12.58
N SER A 90 1.96 -12.26 -13.21
CA SER A 90 3.24 -12.50 -12.55
C SER A 90 3.72 -11.25 -11.80
N ILE A 91 4.14 -11.39 -10.55
CA ILE A 91 4.83 -10.33 -9.78
C ILE A 91 6.31 -10.67 -9.66
N ALA A 92 6.64 -11.93 -9.37
CA ALA A 92 7.99 -12.46 -9.47
C ALA A 92 8.00 -13.96 -9.75
N GLY A 93 8.88 -14.43 -10.63
CA GLY A 93 8.98 -15.84 -11.02
C GLY A 93 10.41 -16.31 -11.25
N LYS A 94 10.74 -17.50 -10.75
CA LYS A 94 12.05 -18.16 -10.93
C LYS A 94 11.93 -19.52 -11.63
N GLY A 95 11.01 -19.62 -12.58
CA GLY A 95 10.64 -20.87 -13.24
C GLY A 95 9.67 -21.67 -12.38
N TYR A 96 8.40 -21.23 -12.38
CA TYR A 96 7.34 -21.77 -11.51
C TYR A 96 7.19 -23.30 -11.55
N ARG A 97 7.62 -23.97 -12.63
CA ARG A 97 7.59 -25.44 -12.79
C ARG A 97 8.53 -26.19 -11.86
N GLN A 98 9.64 -25.57 -11.44
CA GLN A 98 10.70 -26.21 -10.65
C GLN A 98 10.92 -25.51 -9.31
N ALA A 99 10.94 -24.18 -9.30
CA ALA A 99 11.22 -23.38 -8.12
C ALA A 99 9.96 -22.70 -7.58
N TRP A 100 9.90 -21.38 -7.66
CA TRP A 100 8.87 -20.56 -7.05
C TRP A 100 8.35 -19.47 -7.97
N TRP A 101 7.14 -19.00 -7.67
CA TRP A 101 6.43 -17.92 -8.37
C TRP A 101 5.41 -17.27 -7.44
N ILE A 102 5.29 -15.95 -7.52
CA ILE A 102 4.33 -15.12 -6.80
C ILE A 102 3.61 -14.20 -7.80
N GLY A 103 2.29 -14.10 -7.68
CA GLY A 103 1.47 -13.28 -8.57
C GLY A 103 0.01 -13.20 -8.12
N VAL A 104 -0.83 -12.54 -8.91
CA VAL A 104 -2.26 -12.37 -8.59
C VAL A 104 -3.12 -12.90 -9.72
N CYS A 105 -4.01 -13.83 -9.38
CA CYS A 105 -4.88 -14.54 -10.30
C CYS A 105 -6.34 -14.33 -9.98
N LEU A 106 -7.23 -14.31 -10.99
CA LEU A 106 -8.65 -14.51 -10.74
C LEU A 106 -8.92 -15.96 -10.31
N GLU A 107 -9.53 -16.12 -9.14
CA GLU A 107 -10.10 -17.38 -8.65
C GLU A 107 -11.54 -17.10 -8.21
N SER A 108 -12.52 -17.86 -8.72
CA SER A 108 -13.96 -17.60 -8.49
C SER A 108 -14.40 -16.14 -8.74
N GLY A 109 -13.72 -15.44 -9.66
CA GLY A 109 -13.98 -14.02 -9.98
C GLY A 109 -13.30 -13.00 -9.05
N GLN A 110 -12.51 -13.42 -8.07
CA GLN A 110 -11.77 -12.54 -7.16
C GLN A 110 -10.26 -12.57 -7.45
N PRO A 111 -9.55 -11.42 -7.44
CA PRO A 111 -8.11 -11.36 -7.64
C PRO A 111 -7.36 -11.81 -6.37
N VAL A 112 -6.99 -13.08 -6.28
CA VAL A 112 -6.29 -13.68 -5.13
C VAL A 112 -4.77 -13.71 -5.31
N LEU A 113 -4.04 -13.51 -4.22
CA LEU A 113 -2.59 -13.71 -4.17
C LEU A 113 -2.25 -15.20 -4.32
N ARG A 114 -1.71 -15.60 -5.48
CA ARG A 114 -1.31 -16.97 -5.81
C ARG A 114 0.19 -17.15 -5.64
N SER A 115 0.57 -18.36 -5.24
CA SER A 115 1.96 -18.74 -5.00
C SER A 115 2.26 -20.19 -5.37
N TYR A 116 3.46 -20.42 -5.87
CA TYR A 116 4.11 -21.72 -6.01
C TYR A 116 5.46 -21.61 -5.30
N LEU A 117 5.82 -22.59 -4.48
CA LEU A 117 7.09 -22.62 -3.73
C LEU A 117 7.87 -23.94 -3.87
N GLN A 118 7.27 -24.96 -4.49
CA GLN A 118 7.82 -26.31 -4.71
C GLN A 118 7.45 -26.81 -6.11
N GLY A 119 7.59 -25.97 -7.14
CA GLY A 119 7.20 -26.30 -8.52
C GLY A 119 5.67 -26.25 -8.79
N GLU A 120 5.26 -26.68 -9.99
CA GLU A 120 3.90 -26.47 -10.55
C GLU A 120 2.76 -27.11 -9.74
N ALA A 121 3.01 -28.20 -9.00
CA ALA A 121 2.01 -28.81 -8.13
C ALA A 121 1.74 -28.03 -6.83
N SER A 122 2.58 -27.05 -6.48
CA SER A 122 2.59 -26.39 -5.17
C SER A 122 1.69 -25.15 -5.05
N ARG A 123 0.66 -25.03 -5.90
CA ARG A 123 -0.29 -23.90 -5.90
C ARG A 123 -0.91 -23.70 -4.51
N ARG A 124 -0.85 -22.47 -3.99
CA ARG A 124 -1.66 -21.97 -2.87
C ARG A 124 -2.14 -20.56 -3.18
N ASP A 125 -3.41 -20.33 -2.94
CA ASP A 125 -4.12 -19.07 -3.19
C ASP A 125 -4.59 -18.50 -1.85
N GLY A 126 -4.19 -17.27 -1.55
CA GLY A 126 -4.47 -16.59 -0.29
C GLY A 126 -5.53 -15.48 -0.41
N GLY A 127 -5.32 -14.41 0.35
CA GLY A 127 -6.22 -13.25 0.39
C GLY A 127 -6.39 -12.54 -0.95
N ILE A 128 -7.48 -11.77 -1.06
CA ILE A 128 -7.79 -10.93 -2.21
C ILE A 128 -6.85 -9.71 -2.22
N VAL A 129 -6.33 -9.36 -3.39
CA VAL A 129 -5.52 -8.16 -3.65
C VAL A 129 -6.39 -7.14 -4.41
N PRO A 130 -6.75 -6.01 -3.79
CA PRO A 130 -7.51 -4.94 -4.45
C PRO A 130 -6.87 -4.48 -5.78
N ARG A 131 -7.71 -4.11 -6.75
CA ARG A 131 -7.29 -3.55 -8.05
C ARG A 131 -7.25 -2.01 -8.01
N ASP A 132 -6.43 -1.40 -8.87
CA ASP A 132 -6.17 0.05 -8.96
C ASP A 132 -5.67 0.71 -7.66
N VAL A 133 -5.27 -0.10 -6.68
CA VAL A 133 -4.96 0.29 -5.30
C VAL A 133 -3.65 -0.37 -4.91
N TRP A 134 -2.70 0.41 -4.39
CA TRP A 134 -1.49 -0.18 -3.84
C TRP A 134 -1.81 -1.01 -2.59
N THR A 135 -1.14 -2.15 -2.55
CA THR A 135 -1.30 -3.20 -1.54
C THR A 135 0.07 -3.82 -1.30
N HIS A 136 0.52 -3.87 -0.06
CA HIS A 136 1.66 -4.73 0.30
C HIS A 136 1.20 -6.18 0.27
N ILE A 137 1.94 -7.03 -0.43
CA ILE A 137 1.76 -8.48 -0.40
C ILE A 137 2.98 -9.12 0.25
N ALA A 138 2.77 -10.21 0.98
CA ALA A 138 3.87 -11.11 1.31
C ALA A 138 3.42 -12.57 1.29
N VAL A 139 4.36 -13.46 0.99
CA VAL A 139 4.24 -14.90 1.16
C VAL A 139 5.43 -15.37 1.98
N THR A 140 5.17 -15.84 3.19
CA THR A 140 6.20 -16.45 4.04
C THR A 140 6.07 -17.97 3.96
N PHE A 141 7.21 -18.66 3.94
CA PHE A 141 7.26 -20.08 4.27
C PHE A 141 7.92 -20.31 5.61
N ASP A 142 7.47 -21.40 6.20
CA ASP A 142 8.37 -22.54 6.40
C ASP A 142 8.37 -23.98 5.45
N GLY A 143 8.96 -24.58 6.59
CA GLY A 143 9.31 -25.91 7.18
C GLY A 143 8.10 -26.72 7.67
N THR A 144 6.98 -26.05 7.96
CA THR A 144 5.69 -26.62 8.35
C THR A 144 4.46 -25.82 7.88
N THR A 145 4.56 -24.51 7.61
CA THR A 145 3.40 -23.65 7.27
C THR A 145 3.74 -22.53 6.27
N ARG A 146 3.02 -22.44 5.15
CA ARG A 146 3.03 -21.29 4.22
C ARG A 146 1.93 -20.30 4.62
N ARG A 147 2.23 -19.01 4.63
CA ARG A 147 1.28 -17.94 4.99
C ARG A 147 1.26 -16.84 3.95
N HIS A 148 0.07 -16.27 3.72
CA HIS A 148 -0.16 -15.16 2.80
C HIS A 148 -0.58 -13.93 3.57
N TYR A 149 0.10 -12.82 3.32
CA TYR A 149 -0.18 -11.54 3.94
C TYR A 149 -0.60 -10.49 2.93
N ILE A 150 -1.55 -9.65 3.34
CA ILE A 150 -2.07 -8.52 2.57
C ILE A 150 -2.08 -7.31 3.50
N ASN A 151 -1.37 -6.23 3.14
CA ASN A 151 -1.15 -5.05 3.99
C ASN A 151 -0.63 -5.39 5.41
N GLY A 152 0.10 -6.50 5.55
CA GLY A 152 0.56 -7.02 6.85
C GLY A 152 -0.48 -7.79 7.69
N GLU A 153 -1.66 -8.12 7.16
CA GLU A 153 -2.62 -9.05 7.79
C GLU A 153 -2.45 -10.47 7.25
N GLU A 154 -2.44 -11.49 8.12
CA GLU A 154 -2.45 -12.90 7.69
C GLU A 154 -3.83 -13.22 7.10
N ALA A 155 -3.89 -13.39 5.78
CA ALA A 155 -5.12 -13.60 5.04
C ALA A 155 -5.34 -15.09 4.67
N ALA A 156 -4.29 -15.91 4.68
CA ALA A 156 -4.39 -17.36 4.58
C ALA A 156 -3.17 -18.06 5.22
N SER A 157 -3.36 -19.30 5.66
CA SER A 157 -2.38 -20.12 6.38
C SER A 157 -2.55 -21.58 5.96
N PHE A 158 -1.46 -22.24 5.56
CA PHE A 158 -1.48 -23.58 4.96
C PHE A 158 -0.38 -24.46 5.56
N THR A 159 -0.74 -25.60 6.17
CA THR A 159 0.24 -26.64 6.49
C THR A 159 0.88 -27.16 5.21
N GLU A 160 2.21 -27.19 5.18
CA GLU A 160 2.99 -27.63 4.03
C GLU A 160 4.30 -28.28 4.48
N SER A 161 4.83 -29.20 3.68
CA SER A 161 6.03 -29.98 3.99
C SER A 161 6.82 -30.28 2.71
N GLY A 162 8.05 -30.74 2.86
CA GLY A 162 9.01 -30.86 1.77
C GLY A 162 9.93 -29.63 1.65
N PRO A 163 11.05 -29.74 0.91
CA PRO A 163 11.95 -28.63 0.65
C PRO A 163 11.32 -27.62 -0.32
N LEU A 164 11.75 -26.37 -0.25
CA LEU A 164 11.44 -25.39 -1.29
C LEU A 164 12.06 -25.82 -2.63
N GLY A 165 11.34 -25.55 -3.72
CA GLY A 165 11.78 -25.85 -5.08
C GLY A 165 12.96 -24.98 -5.49
N THR A 166 13.92 -25.56 -6.22
CA THR A 166 15.11 -24.87 -6.71
C THR A 166 15.26 -25.04 -8.20
N GLY A 167 15.80 -24.03 -8.89
CA GLY A 167 15.94 -24.05 -10.35
C GLY A 167 17.03 -23.12 -10.87
N ASN A 168 17.55 -23.45 -12.05
CA ASN A 168 18.64 -22.72 -12.72
C ASN A 168 18.16 -21.51 -13.55
N ALA A 169 16.86 -21.21 -13.50
CA ALA A 169 16.29 -20.03 -14.17
C ALA A 169 16.80 -18.71 -13.55
N PRO A 170 16.89 -17.62 -14.33
CA PRO A 170 16.91 -16.27 -13.79
C PRO A 170 15.66 -16.00 -12.96
N LEU A 171 15.74 -15.02 -12.07
CA LEU A 171 14.56 -14.44 -11.44
C LEU A 171 14.03 -13.34 -12.37
N ARG A 172 12.72 -13.32 -12.64
CA ARG A 172 12.06 -12.23 -13.36
C ARG A 172 11.11 -11.49 -12.43
N LEU A 173 11.13 -10.15 -12.44
CA LEU A 173 10.12 -9.31 -11.79
C LEU A 173 9.12 -8.84 -12.85
N GLY A 174 7.83 -9.03 -12.56
CA GLY A 174 6.74 -8.84 -13.52
C GLY A 174 6.60 -9.96 -14.58
N SER A 175 7.30 -11.09 -14.46
CA SER A 175 7.21 -12.21 -15.41
C SER A 175 7.74 -13.52 -14.81
N ASP A 176 7.73 -14.61 -15.57
CA ASP A 176 8.39 -15.90 -15.29
C ASP A 176 8.92 -16.50 -16.59
N VAL A 177 9.96 -17.35 -16.53
CA VAL A 177 10.55 -18.01 -17.72
C VAL A 177 9.66 -19.09 -18.35
N SER A 178 8.54 -19.45 -17.73
CA SER A 178 7.56 -20.43 -18.23
C SER A 178 6.10 -19.96 -18.10
N TRP A 179 5.88 -18.73 -17.60
CA TRP A 179 4.56 -18.12 -17.39
C TRP A 179 4.64 -16.59 -17.58
N GLU A 180 4.87 -16.14 -18.83
CA GLU A 180 5.22 -14.76 -19.21
C GLU A 180 4.08 -13.72 -19.07
N HIS A 181 3.13 -13.95 -18.17
CA HIS A 181 1.92 -13.14 -17.99
C HIS A 181 2.25 -11.82 -17.28
N THR A 182 2.79 -10.90 -18.07
CA THR A 182 3.26 -9.58 -17.63
C THR A 182 2.07 -8.75 -17.10
N PRO A 183 2.18 -8.13 -15.91
CA PRO A 183 1.07 -7.41 -15.31
C PRO A 183 0.77 -6.11 -16.05
N THR A 184 -0.51 -5.78 -16.26
CA THR A 184 -0.91 -4.37 -16.32
C THR A 184 -0.96 -3.84 -14.88
N GLY A 185 -0.03 -2.96 -14.51
CA GLY A 185 0.05 -2.45 -13.13
C GLY A 185 1.43 -1.96 -12.71
N LEU A 186 1.60 -1.78 -11.40
CA LEU A 186 2.78 -1.22 -10.75
C LEU A 186 3.35 -2.21 -9.73
N ILE A 187 4.67 -2.29 -9.62
CA ILE A 187 5.40 -3.11 -8.63
C ILE A 187 6.54 -2.27 -8.03
N ASP A 188 6.77 -2.40 -6.72
CA ASP A 188 7.86 -1.74 -6.00
C ASP A 188 8.32 -2.51 -4.74
N GLU A 189 9.47 -2.09 -4.17
CA GLU A 189 10.08 -2.60 -2.93
C GLU A 189 10.04 -4.14 -2.83
N VAL A 190 10.47 -4.78 -3.91
CA VAL A 190 10.50 -6.25 -3.99
C VAL A 190 11.64 -6.74 -3.12
N ARG A 191 11.32 -7.51 -2.07
CA ARG A 191 12.30 -8.08 -1.14
C ARG A 191 12.18 -9.59 -1.12
N LEU A 192 13.31 -10.28 -1.24
CA LEU A 192 13.43 -11.72 -1.06
C LEU A 192 14.26 -12.01 0.19
N TRP A 193 13.79 -12.93 1.03
CA TRP A 193 14.46 -13.36 2.26
C TRP A 193 14.55 -14.89 2.31
N ASN A 194 15.61 -15.41 2.90
CA ASN A 194 15.78 -16.85 3.22
C ASN A 194 15.38 -17.17 4.67
N VAL A 195 14.56 -16.30 5.29
CA VAL A 195 13.97 -16.45 6.62
C VAL A 195 12.46 -16.26 6.55
N ALA A 196 11.75 -16.83 7.53
CA ALA A 196 10.31 -16.66 7.69
C ALA A 196 10.05 -15.39 8.53
N ARG A 197 9.69 -14.27 7.90
CA ARG A 197 9.40 -13.03 8.64
C ARG A 197 8.10 -13.16 9.42
N THR A 198 8.08 -12.64 10.64
CA THR A 198 6.86 -12.56 11.46
C THR A 198 5.96 -11.42 11.01
N THR A 199 4.68 -11.50 11.38
CA THR A 199 3.69 -10.43 11.16
C THR A 199 4.15 -9.07 11.72
N GLY A 200 4.91 -9.06 12.83
CA GLY A 200 5.46 -7.84 13.41
C GLY A 200 6.58 -7.21 12.56
N GLU A 201 7.49 -8.03 12.05
CA GLU A 201 8.60 -7.59 11.19
C GLU A 201 8.12 -7.10 9.82
N LEU A 202 7.11 -7.77 9.23
CA LEU A 202 6.44 -7.31 8.02
C LEU A 202 5.80 -5.93 8.25
N ARG A 203 4.97 -5.79 9.29
CA ARG A 203 4.29 -4.52 9.63
C ARG A 203 5.26 -3.37 9.89
N GLY A 204 6.35 -3.62 10.63
CA GLY A 204 7.37 -2.60 10.91
C GLY A 204 8.15 -2.12 9.67
N ALA A 205 8.13 -2.90 8.59
CA ALA A 205 8.84 -2.60 7.34
C ALA A 205 7.94 -2.02 6.23
N LEU A 206 6.64 -1.79 6.49
CA LEU A 206 5.67 -1.29 5.50
C LEU A 206 5.97 0.15 5.03
N ASN A 207 6.45 1.02 5.92
CA ASN A 207 6.76 2.43 5.62
C ASN A 207 8.23 2.77 5.90
N THR A 208 9.09 1.77 5.94
CA THR A 208 10.49 1.89 6.33
C THR A 208 11.38 1.38 5.18
N PRO A 209 12.10 2.26 4.47
CA PRO A 209 13.08 1.83 3.47
C PRO A 209 14.20 1.03 4.14
N ILE A 210 14.55 -0.12 3.57
CA ILE A 210 15.67 -0.93 4.06
C ILE A 210 16.90 -0.54 3.24
N THR A 211 17.77 0.29 3.83
CA THR A 211 18.95 0.86 3.16
C THR A 211 20.26 0.16 3.52
N SER A 212 20.18 -1.01 4.16
CA SER A 212 21.34 -1.80 4.60
C SER A 212 20.98 -3.28 4.68
N ALA A 213 21.99 -4.14 4.52
CA ALA A 213 21.83 -5.58 4.63
C ALA A 213 21.32 -5.99 6.03
N GLN A 214 20.35 -6.90 6.06
CA GLN A 214 19.76 -7.46 7.29
C GLN A 214 19.92 -8.98 7.33
N PRO A 215 19.98 -9.62 8.52
CA PRO A 215 20.08 -11.07 8.62
C PRO A 215 18.97 -11.79 7.85
N GLY A 216 19.36 -12.58 6.84
CA GLY A 216 18.46 -13.36 6.01
C GLY A 216 17.78 -12.60 4.87
N LEU A 217 18.06 -11.32 4.67
CA LEU A 217 17.69 -10.58 3.45
C LEU A 217 18.60 -11.04 2.30
N VAL A 218 18.00 -11.55 1.22
CA VAL A 218 18.71 -12.08 0.05
C VAL A 218 18.89 -11.02 -1.03
N GLY A 219 17.88 -10.17 -1.24
CA GLY A 219 17.93 -9.07 -2.21
C GLY A 219 16.75 -8.12 -2.03
N LEU A 220 16.97 -6.85 -2.36
CA LEU A 220 15.96 -5.79 -2.34
C LEU A 220 16.09 -4.93 -3.59
N TRP A 221 15.08 -5.01 -4.45
CA TRP A 221 14.90 -4.14 -5.59
C TRP A 221 13.89 -3.06 -5.20
N SER A 222 14.40 -1.90 -4.80
CA SER A 222 13.61 -0.73 -4.38
C SER A 222 13.01 0.06 -5.56
N LEU A 223 13.22 -0.43 -6.80
CA LEU A 223 12.69 0.02 -8.11
C LEU A 223 12.58 1.55 -8.36
N ASN A 224 13.31 2.33 -7.55
CA ASN A 224 13.35 3.78 -7.56
C ASN A 224 14.38 4.26 -8.58
N LEU A 225 13.95 4.33 -9.85
CA LEU A 225 14.74 4.71 -11.03
C LEU A 225 15.88 3.74 -11.43
N THR A 226 16.04 2.60 -10.74
CA THR A 226 17.00 1.54 -11.09
C THR A 226 16.42 0.13 -10.89
N THR A 227 17.06 -0.88 -11.51
CA THR A 227 16.83 -2.32 -11.29
C THR A 227 17.91 -2.95 -10.41
N ASP A 228 18.72 -2.14 -9.73
CA ASP A 228 19.73 -2.61 -8.78
C ASP A 228 19.13 -3.31 -7.56
N ASP A 229 19.88 -4.28 -7.04
CA ASP A 229 19.68 -4.84 -5.70
C ASP A 229 20.49 -4.03 -4.70
N SER A 230 19.84 -3.39 -3.73
CA SER A 230 20.50 -2.49 -2.77
C SER A 230 21.32 -3.21 -1.68
N VAL A 231 21.25 -4.55 -1.59
CA VAL A 231 21.82 -5.32 -0.47
C VAL A 231 22.53 -6.61 -0.87
N GLY A 232 22.00 -7.40 -1.82
CA GLY A 232 22.52 -8.73 -2.18
C GLY A 232 23.45 -8.74 -3.40
N GLY A 233 23.50 -7.65 -4.17
CA GLY A 233 24.23 -7.60 -5.44
C GLY A 233 23.59 -8.41 -6.57
N HIS A 234 22.32 -8.83 -6.42
CA HIS A 234 21.54 -9.49 -7.46
C HIS A 234 20.88 -8.48 -8.41
N HIS A 235 21.72 -7.61 -9.01
CA HIS A 235 21.29 -6.56 -9.94
C HIS A 235 20.49 -7.15 -11.11
N GLY A 236 19.34 -6.53 -11.40
CA GLY A 236 18.54 -6.84 -12.58
C GLY A 236 18.80 -5.88 -13.74
N ALA A 237 18.28 -6.23 -14.91
CA ALA A 237 18.22 -5.35 -16.08
C ALA A 237 16.79 -5.34 -16.66
N LEU A 238 16.36 -4.20 -17.22
CA LEU A 238 15.09 -4.13 -17.95
C LEU A 238 15.20 -4.89 -19.28
N ALA A 239 14.26 -5.81 -19.51
CA ALA A 239 14.14 -6.63 -20.70
C ALA A 239 12.74 -6.46 -21.34
N GLY A 240 12.64 -6.74 -22.64
CA GLY A 240 11.40 -6.61 -23.39
C GLY A 240 10.97 -5.16 -23.63
N THR A 241 9.66 -4.88 -23.59
CA THR A 241 9.07 -3.55 -23.75
C THR A 241 7.89 -3.36 -22.81
N GLY A 242 7.61 -2.12 -22.38
CA GLY A 242 6.51 -1.78 -21.47
C GLY A 242 6.92 -1.20 -20.11
N PRO A 243 7.89 -1.80 -19.39
CA PRO A 243 8.43 -1.28 -18.14
C PRO A 243 9.03 0.11 -18.30
N ARG A 244 8.65 1.00 -17.37
CA ARG A 244 9.21 2.34 -17.19
C ARG A 244 9.11 2.71 -15.71
N TYR A 245 9.84 3.73 -15.28
CA TYR A 245 9.62 4.30 -13.96
C TYR A 245 8.52 5.36 -14.01
N ASP A 246 7.53 5.22 -13.12
CA ASP A 246 6.56 6.26 -12.80
C ASP A 246 6.82 6.75 -11.35
N GLY A 247 6.06 7.72 -10.87
CA GLY A 247 6.13 8.22 -9.49
C GLY A 247 4.90 9.08 -9.17
N PHE A 248 4.77 9.57 -7.93
CA PHE A 248 3.70 10.51 -7.60
C PHE A 248 3.92 11.87 -8.29
N PRO A 249 2.84 12.59 -8.62
CA PRO A 249 2.95 13.97 -9.11
C PRO A 249 3.39 14.89 -7.95
N GLY A 250 4.68 15.19 -7.88
CA GLY A 250 5.23 16.24 -7.04
C GLY A 250 5.17 17.63 -7.70
N GLY A 251 5.50 18.67 -6.95
CA GLY A 251 5.49 20.06 -7.41
C GLY A 251 4.11 20.66 -7.60
N ILE A 252 3.04 20.03 -7.08
CA ILE A 252 1.69 20.59 -7.10
C ILE A 252 1.62 21.68 -6.01
N PRO A 253 1.37 22.97 -6.32
CA PRO A 253 1.50 24.06 -5.34
C PRO A 253 0.46 24.08 -4.22
N ASP A 254 -0.67 23.37 -4.36
CA ASP A 254 -1.76 23.31 -3.39
C ASP A 254 -2.58 22.01 -3.57
N CYS A 255 -2.89 21.27 -2.50
CA CYS A 255 -3.80 20.12 -2.55
C CYS A 255 -5.29 20.51 -2.69
N GLY A 256 -5.62 21.80 -2.66
CA GLY A 256 -6.91 22.36 -2.99
C GLY A 256 -7.93 22.34 -1.85
N ALA A 257 -9.22 22.39 -2.20
CA ALA A 257 -10.29 22.33 -1.22
C ALA A 257 -10.52 20.90 -0.72
N SER A 258 -10.68 20.72 0.60
CA SER A 258 -11.13 19.44 1.17
C SER A 258 -12.49 19.03 0.60
N THR A 259 -12.63 17.75 0.26
CA THR A 259 -13.84 17.15 -0.35
C THR A 259 -14.57 16.25 0.65
N ALA A 260 -15.64 15.58 0.21
CA ALA A 260 -16.38 14.63 1.06
C ALA A 260 -15.53 13.43 1.55
N THR A 261 -14.45 13.05 0.85
CA THR A 261 -13.61 11.88 1.16
C THR A 261 -12.13 12.18 1.34
N THR A 262 -11.74 13.44 1.16
CA THR A 262 -10.32 13.86 1.12
C THR A 262 -10.14 15.15 1.91
N LEU A 263 -9.25 15.14 2.89
CA LEU A 263 -8.75 16.38 3.50
C LEU A 263 -7.62 16.93 2.64
N CYS A 264 -7.52 18.25 2.54
CA CYS A 264 -6.28 18.95 2.21
C CYS A 264 -5.89 19.75 3.45
N LEU A 265 -4.74 19.42 4.06
CA LEU A 265 -4.22 20.06 5.27
C LEU A 265 -3.00 20.92 4.92
N ASN A 266 -2.98 22.15 5.45
CA ASN A 266 -1.97 23.20 5.23
C ASN A 266 -1.75 23.63 3.76
N GLY A 267 -2.56 23.14 2.81
CA GLY A 267 -2.32 23.27 1.36
C GLY A 267 -1.35 22.23 0.80
N GLU A 268 -0.80 21.35 1.65
CA GLU A 268 0.36 20.50 1.35
C GLU A 268 0.04 19.00 1.45
N PHE A 269 -0.78 18.60 2.43
CA PHE A 269 -1.05 17.20 2.74
C PHE A 269 -2.47 16.81 2.32
N GLN A 270 -2.57 16.08 1.22
CA GLN A 270 -3.79 15.36 0.85
C GLN A 270 -3.92 14.12 1.75
N VAL A 271 -5.01 14.00 2.49
CA VAL A 271 -5.28 12.84 3.37
C VAL A 271 -6.56 12.14 2.97
N GLN A 272 -6.49 10.82 2.84
CA GLN A 272 -7.64 9.93 2.67
C GLN A 272 -7.59 8.79 3.69
N ALA A 273 -8.74 8.21 4.02
CA ALA A 273 -8.81 7.01 4.85
C ALA A 273 -9.75 5.99 4.25
N PHE A 274 -9.42 4.71 4.43
CA PHE A 274 -10.21 3.56 3.99
C PHE A 274 -10.32 2.56 5.14
N TRP A 275 -11.49 1.94 5.29
CA TRP A 275 -11.85 1.09 6.43
C TRP A 275 -12.39 -0.27 5.98
N ARG A 276 -12.29 -1.28 6.84
CA ARG A 276 -12.83 -2.62 6.57
C ARG A 276 -13.24 -3.34 7.85
N THR A 277 -14.39 -4.03 7.79
CA THR A 277 -15.03 -4.69 8.94
C THR A 277 -14.71 -6.18 9.09
N ASN A 278 -14.08 -6.81 8.09
CA ASN A 278 -13.71 -8.23 8.08
C ASN A 278 -12.19 -8.39 7.90
N PRO A 279 -11.50 -9.28 8.64
CA PRO A 279 -10.08 -9.58 8.41
C PRO A 279 -9.71 -10.07 6.99
N VAL A 280 -10.67 -10.44 6.13
CA VAL A 280 -10.40 -10.74 4.71
C VAL A 280 -10.39 -9.43 3.91
N PRO A 281 -9.25 -9.02 3.31
CA PRO A 281 -9.19 -7.85 2.45
C PRO A 281 -10.12 -7.98 1.24
N GLY A 282 -10.73 -6.88 0.80
CA GLY A 282 -11.65 -6.89 -0.36
C GLY A 282 -12.96 -7.67 -0.17
N SER A 283 -13.25 -8.23 1.02
CA SER A 283 -14.49 -8.97 1.28
C SER A 283 -14.98 -8.80 2.73
N PRO A 284 -16.03 -8.00 3.00
CA PRO A 284 -16.72 -7.12 2.06
C PRO A 284 -15.80 -5.97 1.63
N THR A 285 -16.21 -5.25 0.59
CA THR A 285 -15.46 -4.14 -0.01
C THR A 285 -14.96 -3.14 1.05
N ASP A 286 -13.65 -2.85 1.04
CA ASP A 286 -13.04 -1.76 1.80
C ASP A 286 -13.79 -0.45 1.49
N GLY A 287 -14.33 0.20 2.52
CA GLY A 287 -15.11 1.43 2.40
C GLY A 287 -14.20 2.67 2.45
N GLN A 288 -14.50 3.69 1.64
CA GLN A 288 -13.82 4.98 1.78
C GLN A 288 -14.44 5.80 2.91
N ALA A 289 -13.60 6.27 3.83
CA ALA A 289 -14.01 7.15 4.92
C ALA A 289 -14.45 8.52 4.38
N GLN A 290 -15.30 9.19 5.15
CA GLN A 290 -15.90 10.47 4.80
C GLN A 290 -15.44 11.55 5.77
N VAL A 291 -15.20 12.76 5.29
CA VAL A 291 -14.76 13.91 6.10
C VAL A 291 -15.90 14.36 7.02
N ALA A 292 -15.57 14.58 8.29
CA ALA A 292 -16.51 15.04 9.30
C ALA A 292 -16.46 16.57 9.47
N GLY A 293 -17.62 17.22 9.36
CA GLY A 293 -17.76 18.66 9.57
C GLY A 293 -17.05 19.50 8.50
N CYS A 294 -16.69 20.73 8.88
CA CYS A 294 -15.88 21.62 8.04
C CYS A 294 -14.47 21.65 8.68
N PRO A 295 -13.44 21.02 8.07
CA PRO A 295 -12.11 20.89 8.70
C PRO A 295 -11.43 22.26 8.85
N ASN A 296 -10.45 22.33 9.76
CA ASN A 296 -9.54 23.47 9.81
C ASN A 296 -8.27 23.15 9.02
N THR A 297 -7.44 24.15 8.73
CA THR A 297 -6.27 23.99 7.87
C THR A 297 -5.27 22.95 8.39
N GLY A 298 -5.05 22.84 9.71
CA GLY A 298 -4.06 21.93 10.27
C GLY A 298 -4.59 20.54 10.67
N SER A 299 -5.91 20.36 10.80
CA SER A 299 -6.50 19.09 11.22
C SER A 299 -7.93 18.85 10.76
N GLY A 300 -8.25 17.57 10.58
CA GLY A 300 -9.57 17.08 10.19
C GLY A 300 -9.95 15.79 10.91
N LEU A 301 -11.18 15.35 10.63
CA LEU A 301 -11.82 14.18 11.21
C LEU A 301 -12.45 13.35 10.09
N PHE A 302 -12.47 12.03 10.28
CA PHE A 302 -13.15 11.08 9.41
C PHE A 302 -14.20 10.27 10.19
N TRP A 303 -15.28 9.93 9.50
CA TRP A 303 -16.27 8.92 9.93
C TRP A 303 -16.33 7.77 8.91
N PHE A 304 -16.67 6.57 9.38
CA PHE A 304 -16.73 5.36 8.55
C PHE A 304 -18.18 4.97 8.24
N PHE A 305 -19.02 4.89 9.28
CA PHE A 305 -20.37 4.31 9.18
C PHE A 305 -21.49 5.37 9.17
N SER A 306 -21.38 6.43 9.97
CA SER A 306 -22.37 7.52 10.02
C SER A 306 -21.73 8.85 10.45
N ALA A 307 -22.28 9.97 9.97
CA ALA A 307 -21.71 11.30 10.17
C ALA A 307 -21.76 11.84 11.62
N ASP A 308 -22.49 11.16 12.50
CA ASP A 308 -22.60 11.41 13.94
C ASP A 308 -21.67 10.51 14.79
N ASN A 309 -20.99 9.53 14.18
CA ASN A 309 -20.01 8.67 14.84
C ASN A 309 -18.62 8.83 14.16
N TRP A 310 -17.75 9.63 14.77
CA TRP A 310 -16.43 9.93 14.23
C TRP A 310 -15.40 8.91 14.71
N GLU A 311 -14.51 8.49 13.82
CA GLU A 311 -13.68 7.29 13.96
C GLU A 311 -12.18 7.61 14.02
N VAL A 312 -11.71 8.63 13.26
CA VAL A 312 -10.29 9.00 13.17
C VAL A 312 -10.12 10.52 13.12
N MET A 313 -9.29 11.08 14.00
CA MET A 313 -8.74 12.44 13.88
C MET A 313 -7.35 12.38 13.25
N VAL A 314 -7.02 13.33 12.39
CA VAL A 314 -5.68 13.51 11.81
C VAL A 314 -5.26 14.97 11.87
N LYS A 315 -3.97 15.23 12.10
CA LYS A 315 -3.35 16.55 11.98
C LYS A 315 -1.99 16.47 11.29
N ALA A 316 -1.68 17.48 10.49
CA ALA A 316 -0.38 17.68 9.87
C ALA A 316 0.28 18.93 10.46
N ILE A 317 1.54 18.83 10.87
CA ILE A 317 2.30 19.90 11.53
C ILE A 317 3.61 20.11 10.79
N ASN A 318 3.90 21.35 10.39
CA ASN A 318 5.24 21.74 9.99
C ASN A 318 6.16 21.73 11.22
N GLY A 319 7.06 20.75 11.28
CA GLY A 319 8.06 20.58 12.34
C GLY A 319 9.47 20.98 11.89
N CYS A 320 9.59 21.68 10.75
CA CYS A 320 10.87 21.89 10.07
C CYS A 320 11.90 22.63 10.95
N ALA A 321 11.44 23.64 11.69
CA ALA A 321 12.26 24.39 12.65
C ALA A 321 12.75 23.57 13.88
N LEU A 322 12.29 22.33 14.06
CA LEU A 322 12.63 21.47 15.21
C LEU A 322 13.50 20.27 14.82
N ASN A 323 13.25 19.62 13.68
CA ASN A 323 14.03 18.46 13.23
C ASN A 323 14.12 18.28 11.70
N ASN A 324 13.82 19.33 10.92
CA ASN A 324 13.74 19.28 9.45
C ASN A 324 12.80 18.18 8.92
N ARG A 325 11.59 18.07 9.52
CA ARG A 325 10.52 17.17 9.08
C ARG A 325 9.16 17.84 9.14
N ASN A 326 8.28 17.47 8.22
CA ASN A 326 6.84 17.57 8.44
C ASN A 326 6.36 16.36 9.25
N TRP A 327 5.39 16.57 10.15
CA TRP A 327 4.95 15.60 11.15
C TRP A 327 3.46 15.24 10.97
N ILE A 328 3.13 13.95 11.13
CA ILE A 328 1.74 13.46 11.11
C ILE A 328 1.39 12.86 12.46
N PHE A 329 0.22 13.24 12.97
CA PHE A 329 -0.39 12.60 14.13
C PHE A 329 -1.82 12.19 13.82
N SER A 330 -2.22 11.05 14.37
CA SER A 330 -3.59 10.55 14.28
C SER A 330 -3.98 9.87 15.58
N ALA A 331 -5.25 9.98 15.95
CA ALA A 331 -5.86 9.25 17.05
C ALA A 331 -7.23 8.77 16.60
N ALA A 332 -7.59 7.55 16.96
CA ALA A 332 -8.82 6.92 16.49
C ALA A 332 -9.62 6.31 17.66
N THR A 333 -10.93 6.40 17.55
CA THR A 333 -11.93 5.90 18.50
C THR A 333 -12.42 4.49 18.15
N THR A 334 -11.71 3.82 17.24
CA THR A 334 -12.14 2.61 16.53
C THR A 334 -11.26 1.40 16.82
N ASN A 335 -11.77 0.21 16.49
CA ASN A 335 -11.04 -1.07 16.54
C ASN A 335 -11.15 -1.89 15.25
N VAL A 336 -11.70 -1.31 14.17
CA VAL A 336 -11.76 -1.93 12.83
C VAL A 336 -10.44 -1.73 12.07
N PHE A 337 -10.22 -2.51 11.00
CA PHE A 337 -9.12 -2.22 10.09
C PHE A 337 -9.33 -0.84 9.45
N TYR A 338 -8.30 0.00 9.46
CA TYR A 338 -8.25 1.15 8.57
C TYR A 338 -6.83 1.40 8.07
N ARG A 339 -6.73 2.07 6.93
CA ARG A 339 -5.49 2.69 6.46
C ARG A 339 -5.74 4.19 6.26
N LEU A 340 -4.80 4.99 6.75
CA LEU A 340 -4.78 6.45 6.63
C LEU A 340 -3.62 6.83 5.71
N GLU A 341 -3.96 7.27 4.51
CA GLU A 341 -3.03 7.65 3.46
C GLU A 341 -2.79 9.16 3.50
N VAL A 342 -1.53 9.57 3.59
CA VAL A 342 -1.12 10.98 3.57
C VAL A 342 -0.14 11.18 2.42
N LEU A 343 -0.53 11.95 1.41
CA LEU A 343 0.31 12.38 0.30
C LEU A 343 0.71 13.85 0.50
N ASP A 344 2.01 14.10 0.52
CA ASP A 344 2.64 15.41 0.36
C ASP A 344 2.67 15.74 -1.14
N VAL A 345 1.88 16.73 -1.56
CA VAL A 345 1.72 17.07 -2.99
C VAL A 345 2.83 18.00 -3.51
N LEU A 346 3.58 18.65 -2.61
CA LEU A 346 4.75 19.45 -2.96
C LEU A 346 5.94 18.53 -3.30
N ALA A 347 6.19 17.52 -2.46
CA ALA A 347 7.32 16.61 -2.62
C ALA A 347 7.01 15.38 -3.48
N GLY A 348 5.74 15.01 -3.67
CA GLY A 348 5.36 13.74 -4.29
C GLY A 348 5.71 12.54 -3.41
N LEU A 349 5.55 12.67 -2.09
CA LEU A 349 5.90 11.64 -1.11
C LEU A 349 4.67 11.21 -0.31
N GLN A 350 4.50 9.91 -0.08
CA GLN A 350 3.32 9.38 0.62
C GLN A 350 3.73 8.58 1.87
N LYS A 351 2.83 8.48 2.86
CA LYS A 351 2.91 7.53 3.98
C LYS A 351 1.53 6.93 4.26
N ILE A 352 1.51 5.72 4.81
CA ILE A 352 0.29 4.96 5.11
C ILE A 352 0.33 4.43 6.53
N TYR A 353 -0.60 4.89 7.36
CA TYR A 353 -0.72 4.43 8.74
C TYR A 353 -1.86 3.42 8.84
N PHE A 354 -1.54 2.18 9.22
CA PHE A 354 -2.50 1.09 9.35
C PHE A 354 -2.93 0.92 10.81
N ASN A 355 -4.24 0.75 11.04
CA ASN A 355 -4.74 0.02 12.19
C ASN A 355 -5.16 -1.39 11.78
N TYR A 356 -4.91 -2.35 12.67
CA TYR A 356 -5.28 -3.74 12.51
C TYR A 356 -6.39 -4.11 13.52
N PRO A 357 -7.37 -4.95 13.12
CA PRO A 357 -8.57 -5.16 13.90
C PRO A 357 -8.29 -5.95 15.18
N GLY A 358 -9.00 -5.62 16.25
CA GLY A 358 -8.88 -6.27 17.56
C GLY A 358 -8.48 -5.31 18.68
N PRO A 359 -7.20 -4.88 18.77
CA PRO A 359 -6.78 -3.91 19.77
C PRO A 359 -7.39 -2.51 19.52
N PRO A 360 -7.40 -1.63 20.53
CA PRO A 360 -7.66 -0.20 20.32
C PRO A 360 -6.64 0.37 19.34
N ALA A 361 -7.09 1.21 18.40
CA ALA A 361 -6.21 1.79 17.40
C ALA A 361 -5.06 2.61 18.03
N PRO A 362 -3.79 2.32 17.69
CA PRO A 362 -2.65 3.03 18.27
C PRO A 362 -2.59 4.47 17.73
N ALA A 363 -2.24 5.42 18.60
CA ALA A 363 -2.02 6.79 18.18
C ALA A 363 -0.77 6.89 17.28
N VAL A 364 -0.91 7.51 16.12
CA VAL A 364 0.22 7.87 15.25
C VAL A 364 0.87 9.13 15.82
N THR A 365 2.19 9.08 15.97
CA THR A 365 3.02 10.15 16.55
C THR A 365 4.27 10.39 15.69
N ASP A 366 4.11 10.34 14.36
CA ASP A 366 5.21 10.34 13.39
C ASP A 366 5.80 11.76 13.20
N THR A 367 6.81 12.07 14.03
CA THR A 367 7.64 13.28 13.91
C THR A 367 8.74 13.15 12.85
N SER A 368 8.74 12.09 12.04
CA SER A 368 9.61 11.92 10.88
C SER A 368 8.82 11.59 9.61
N ALA A 369 7.57 12.06 9.52
CA ALA A 369 6.64 11.71 8.46
C ALA A 369 7.20 12.00 7.06
N PHE A 370 7.60 13.24 6.77
CA PHE A 370 8.17 13.62 5.48
C PHE A 370 9.46 14.43 5.61
N ALA A 371 10.33 14.29 4.60
CA ALA A 371 11.64 14.96 4.50
C ALA A 371 11.58 16.23 3.63
N SER A 372 10.40 16.86 3.56
CA SER A 372 9.95 17.78 2.50
C SER A 372 9.94 19.26 2.90
N CYS A 373 10.74 19.65 3.88
CA CYS A 373 10.77 21.02 4.38
C CYS A 373 11.16 22.04 3.29
N PRO A 374 10.46 23.19 3.17
CA PRO A 374 10.78 24.28 2.24
C PRO A 374 12.16 24.93 2.45
#